data_AF-A0AA38C040-F1
#
_entry.id   AF-A0AA38C040-F1
#
_cell.length_a   1.000
_cell.length_b   1.000
_cell.length_c   1.000
_cell.angle_alpha   90.00
_cell.angle_beta   90.00
_cell.angle_gamma   90.00
#
_symmetry.space_group_name_H-M   'P 1'
#
loop_
_entity.id
_entity.type
_entity.pdbx_description
1 polymer ?
#
loop_
_entity_poly.entity_id
_entity_poly.type
_entity_poly.pdbx_seq_one_letter_code
_entity_poly.pdbx_strand_id
1 'polypeptide(L)'
;EIRLGLHRSDYMLDTETGSLLQIEVNTISASFAGLGSLVSHLHRYLINHFGEQYSLDSKRVPENTAMERYAEALSHAWKEFNDLREQRIVAVVYFRAGYMPIDYPSEAEWKARVMLEKSSAIKCPSISYHLAGSKKIQQELAKPNVLERFISNKDDALKLRKCFAGLWSLHDNANIVQDAIIRPEAFVLKPQREGGGNNIYGKDVKETLLKLEKSGGDGHAAYILMQRIFPPIQTSYLVRDGSCQQSNTVSELGIFGAYLRNKDNVLINDQTGYLVRTKVSSSDEGGVAAGFAVLDSLYLT
;
A
#
# COMPACT_ATOMS: atom_id res chain seq x y z
N GLU A 1 22.70 8.34 -10.56
CA GLU A 1 22.57 7.88 -9.17
C GLU A 1 21.84 6.54 -9.17
N ILE A 2 22.16 5.65 -8.23
CA ILE A 2 21.46 4.37 -8.07
C ILE A 2 20.21 4.59 -7.21
N ARG A 3 19.05 4.12 -7.66
CA ARG A 3 17.78 4.22 -6.93
C ARG A 3 17.13 2.85 -6.85
N LEU A 4 16.81 2.43 -5.63
CA LEU A 4 16.12 1.18 -5.32
C LEU A 4 14.76 1.50 -4.68
N GLY A 5 13.72 0.82 -5.13
CA GLY A 5 12.38 0.92 -4.60
C GLY A 5 11.71 -0.45 -4.54
N LEU A 6 11.24 -0.81 -3.35
CA LEU A 6 10.40 -1.98 -3.12
C LEU A 6 9.02 -1.48 -2.68
N HIS A 7 8.04 -1.60 -3.57
CA HIS A 7 6.75 -0.94 -3.44
C HIS A 7 5.60 -1.93 -3.43
N ARG A 8 4.48 -1.51 -2.83
CA ARG A 8 3.22 -2.24 -2.95
C ARG A 8 2.08 -1.28 -3.25
N SER A 9 1.37 -1.48 -4.35
CA SER A 9 0.15 -0.76 -4.67
C SER A 9 -1.05 -1.59 -4.22
N ASP A 10 -1.89 -1.02 -3.35
CA ASP A 10 -3.02 -1.73 -2.74
C ASP A 10 -4.33 -1.31 -3.44
N TYR A 11 -5.21 -2.28 -3.68
CA TYR A 11 -6.43 -2.12 -4.46
C TYR A 11 -7.64 -2.81 -3.82
N MET A 12 -8.83 -2.30 -4.10
CA MET A 12 -10.10 -3.00 -3.93
C MET A 12 -10.86 -2.99 -5.26
N LEU A 13 -11.58 -4.07 -5.55
CA LEU A 13 -12.52 -4.11 -6.66
C LEU A 13 -13.81 -3.43 -6.21
N ASP A 14 -14.21 -2.33 -6.82
CA ASP A 14 -15.46 -1.65 -6.48
C ASP A 14 -16.67 -2.34 -7.10
N THR A 15 -17.68 -2.68 -6.30
CA THR A 15 -18.84 -3.48 -6.76
C THR A 15 -19.76 -2.68 -7.69
N GLU A 16 -19.93 -1.38 -7.43
CA GLU A 16 -20.83 -0.54 -8.21
C GLU A 16 -20.30 -0.30 -9.63
N THR A 17 -19.01 -0.02 -9.74
CA THR A 17 -18.36 0.32 -11.01
C THR A 17 -17.68 -0.87 -11.70
N GLY A 18 -17.47 -1.98 -11.00
CA GLY A 18 -16.66 -3.11 -11.46
C GLY A 18 -15.18 -2.77 -11.65
N SER A 19 -14.72 -1.63 -11.13
CA SER A 19 -13.38 -1.10 -11.37
C SER A 19 -12.41 -1.45 -10.24
N LEU A 20 -11.16 -1.77 -10.59
CA LEU A 20 -10.10 -1.98 -9.60
C LEU A 20 -9.52 -0.63 -9.18
N LEU A 21 -9.86 -0.17 -7.98
CA LEU A 21 -9.50 1.15 -7.47
C LEU A 21 -8.37 1.05 -6.43
N GLN A 22 -7.37 1.90 -6.58
CA GLN A 22 -6.19 1.96 -5.72
C GLN A 22 -6.54 2.62 -4.38
N ILE A 23 -6.33 1.88 -3.29
CA ILE A 23 -6.47 2.34 -1.91
C ILE A 23 -5.33 3.29 -1.54
N GLU A 24 -4.10 2.86 -1.82
CA GLU A 24 -2.86 3.57 -1.51
C GLU A 24 -1.66 2.96 -2.26
N VAL A 25 -0.55 3.70 -2.27
CA VAL A 25 0.77 3.20 -2.68
C VAL A 25 1.68 3.21 -1.47
N ASN A 26 2.27 2.06 -1.16
CA ASN A 26 3.25 1.91 -0.09
C ASN A 26 4.65 1.99 -0.72
N THR A 27 5.42 3.02 -0.36
CA THR A 27 6.77 3.21 -0.90
C THR A 27 7.88 2.92 0.10
N ILE A 28 7.56 2.81 1.40
CA ILE A 28 8.47 2.46 2.49
C ILE A 28 7.97 1.21 3.23
N SER A 29 8.90 0.35 3.65
CA SER A 29 8.63 -0.79 4.54
C SER A 29 7.39 -1.62 4.17
N ALA A 30 7.16 -1.87 2.87
CA ALA A 30 6.05 -2.68 2.41
C ALA A 30 6.16 -4.12 2.95
N SER A 31 5.29 -4.44 3.92
CA SER A 31 5.30 -5.72 4.61
C SER A 31 4.72 -6.88 3.78
N PHE A 32 4.92 -8.09 4.31
CA PHE A 32 4.27 -9.35 3.88
C PHE A 32 4.68 -9.93 2.52
N ALA A 33 5.76 -9.48 1.88
CA ALA A 33 6.31 -10.17 0.70
C ALA A 33 6.63 -11.65 1.00
N GLY A 34 7.25 -11.93 2.16
CA GLY A 34 7.51 -13.31 2.62
C GLY A 34 6.26 -14.11 2.96
N LEU A 35 5.45 -13.62 3.91
CA LEU A 35 4.26 -14.35 4.37
C LEU A 35 3.19 -14.48 3.27
N GLY A 36 3.05 -13.50 2.37
CA GLY A 36 2.14 -13.57 1.23
C GLY A 36 2.52 -14.71 0.26
N SER A 37 3.82 -14.91 0.01
CA SER A 37 4.31 -16.07 -0.75
C SER A 37 3.98 -17.39 -0.06
N LEU A 38 4.17 -17.48 1.26
CA LEU A 38 3.85 -18.69 2.03
C LEU A 38 2.36 -19.00 2.05
N VAL A 39 1.49 -18.00 2.15
CA VAL A 39 0.03 -18.21 2.12
C VAL A 39 -0.43 -18.67 0.73
N SER A 40 0.14 -18.13 -0.35
CA SER A 40 -0.10 -18.65 -1.71
C SER A 40 0.29 -20.14 -1.82
N HIS A 41 1.45 -20.52 -1.30
CA HIS A 41 1.86 -21.93 -1.25
C HIS A 41 0.92 -22.81 -0.40
N LEU A 42 0.49 -22.31 0.77
CA LEU A 42 -0.47 -23.00 1.63
C LEU A 42 -1.78 -23.27 0.87
N HIS A 43 -2.37 -22.27 0.21
CA HIS A 43 -3.63 -22.44 -0.50
C HIS A 43 -3.49 -23.37 -1.70
N ARG A 44 -2.38 -23.29 -2.46
CA ARG A 44 -2.09 -24.27 -3.53
C ARG A 44 -1.96 -25.69 -2.98
N TYR A 45 -1.28 -25.86 -1.85
CA TYR A 45 -1.16 -27.15 -1.16
C TYR A 45 -2.53 -27.70 -0.75
N LEU A 46 -3.36 -26.89 -0.08
CA LEU A 46 -4.69 -27.29 0.36
C LEU A 46 -5.60 -27.66 -0.82
N ILE A 47 -5.59 -26.88 -1.90
CA ILE A 47 -6.38 -27.18 -3.10
C ILE A 47 -5.88 -28.45 -3.78
N ASN A 48 -4.57 -28.72 -3.82
CA ASN A 48 -4.06 -29.97 -4.38
C ASN A 48 -4.50 -31.21 -3.59
N HIS A 49 -4.68 -31.10 -2.26
CA HIS A 49 -5.06 -32.23 -1.41
C HIS A 49 -6.57 -32.38 -1.24
N PHE A 50 -7.30 -31.27 -1.25
CA PHE A 50 -8.71 -31.19 -0.85
C PHE A 50 -9.59 -30.48 -1.87
N GLY A 51 -9.06 -30.03 -3.02
CA GLY A 51 -9.76 -29.19 -3.98
C GLY A 51 -10.73 -29.96 -4.89
N GLU A 52 -10.49 -31.25 -5.14
CA GLU A 52 -11.34 -32.07 -6.03
C GLU A 52 -12.80 -32.11 -5.55
N GLN A 53 -13.01 -32.30 -4.24
CA GLN A 53 -14.35 -32.27 -3.62
C GLN A 53 -15.06 -30.90 -3.71
N TYR A 54 -14.33 -29.83 -4.06
CA TYR A 54 -14.85 -28.47 -4.20
C TYR A 54 -14.72 -27.93 -5.63
N SER A 55 -14.32 -28.75 -6.61
CA SER A 55 -14.05 -28.34 -7.99
C SER A 55 -13.04 -27.19 -8.09
N LEU A 56 -12.04 -27.16 -7.21
CA LEU A 56 -10.98 -26.15 -7.17
C LEU A 56 -9.71 -26.65 -7.87
N ASP A 57 -9.08 -25.78 -8.65
CA ASP A 57 -7.78 -26.04 -9.29
C ASP A 57 -6.71 -25.10 -8.73
N SER A 58 -5.62 -25.67 -8.20
CA SER A 58 -4.53 -24.90 -7.59
C SER A 58 -3.82 -23.99 -8.58
N LYS A 59 -3.91 -24.27 -9.89
CA LYS A 59 -3.39 -23.41 -10.96
C LYS A 59 -4.12 -22.07 -11.03
N ARG A 60 -5.33 -21.98 -10.49
CA ARG A 60 -6.08 -20.72 -10.39
C ARG A 60 -5.61 -19.83 -9.25
N VAL A 61 -4.77 -20.33 -8.34
CA VAL A 61 -4.04 -19.51 -7.37
C VAL A 61 -2.70 -19.11 -7.99
N PRO A 62 -2.49 -17.83 -8.35
CA PRO A 62 -1.26 -17.41 -9.00
C PRO A 62 -0.04 -17.66 -8.12
N GLU A 63 1.09 -18.03 -8.75
CA GLU A 63 2.37 -18.11 -8.06
C GLU A 63 2.78 -16.75 -7.51
N ASN A 64 3.52 -16.75 -6.39
CA ASN A 64 3.85 -15.53 -5.68
C ASN A 64 5.34 -15.48 -5.33
N THR A 65 6.11 -14.77 -6.15
CA THR A 65 7.57 -14.66 -6.06
C THR A 65 8.04 -13.40 -5.31
N ALA A 66 7.15 -12.78 -4.52
CA ALA A 66 7.41 -11.50 -3.88
C ALA A 66 8.65 -11.53 -2.99
N MET A 67 8.82 -12.62 -2.22
CA MET A 67 9.97 -12.81 -1.35
C MET A 67 11.29 -12.87 -2.14
N GLU A 68 11.35 -13.73 -3.14
CA GLU A 68 12.55 -13.99 -3.95
C GLU A 68 12.94 -12.75 -4.73
N ARG A 69 11.99 -12.12 -5.43
CA ARG A 69 12.24 -10.94 -6.26
C ARG A 69 12.69 -9.73 -5.45
N TYR A 70 12.17 -9.55 -4.23
CA TYR A 70 12.66 -8.49 -3.32
C TYR A 70 14.10 -8.76 -2.88
N ALA A 71 14.43 -10.00 -2.53
CA ALA A 71 15.79 -10.38 -2.18
C ALA A 71 16.77 -10.21 -3.35
N GLU A 72 16.35 -10.57 -4.57
CA GLU A 72 17.11 -10.36 -5.80
C GLU A 72 17.35 -8.87 -6.08
N ALA A 73 16.34 -8.01 -5.93
CA ALA A 73 16.48 -6.58 -6.12
C ALA A 73 17.47 -5.94 -5.11
N LEU A 74 17.43 -6.36 -3.84
CA LEU A 74 18.41 -5.95 -2.83
C LEU A 74 19.82 -6.42 -3.18
N SER A 75 19.96 -7.68 -3.62
CA SER A 75 21.24 -8.26 -4.07
C SER A 75 21.80 -7.52 -5.29
N HIS A 76 20.97 -7.19 -6.27
CA HIS A 76 21.37 -6.40 -7.43
C HIS A 76 21.78 -4.99 -7.05
N ALA A 77 21.04 -4.31 -6.18
CA ALA A 77 21.43 -2.99 -5.69
C ALA A 77 22.79 -3.02 -4.98
N TRP A 78 23.03 -4.05 -4.15
CA TRP A 78 24.33 -4.26 -3.51
C TRP A 78 25.46 -4.45 -4.53
N LYS A 79 25.24 -5.24 -5.59
CA LYS A 79 26.22 -5.42 -6.68
C LYS A 79 26.48 -4.12 -7.43
N GLU A 80 25.44 -3.33 -7.71
CA GLU A 80 25.55 -2.04 -8.41
C GLU A 80 26.30 -0.98 -7.61
N PHE A 81 26.22 -1.02 -6.28
CA PHE A 81 26.99 -0.14 -5.41
C PHE A 81 28.50 -0.26 -5.67
N ASN A 82 28.96 -1.48 -5.99
CA ASN A 82 30.31 -1.86 -6.40
C ASN A 82 31.45 -1.03 -5.78
N ASP A 83 31.59 -1.07 -4.46
CA ASP A 83 32.75 -0.53 -3.75
C ASP A 83 33.62 -1.68 -3.21
N LEU A 84 34.38 -2.31 -4.11
CA LEU A 84 35.29 -3.43 -3.81
C LEU A 84 36.53 -3.00 -2.99
N ARG A 85 36.60 -1.74 -2.54
CA ARG A 85 37.82 -1.17 -1.95
C ARG A 85 37.90 -1.28 -0.44
N GLU A 86 36.79 -1.51 0.27
CA GLU A 86 36.82 -1.59 1.74
C GLU A 86 35.90 -2.67 2.32
N GLN A 87 36.41 -3.43 3.29
CA GLN A 87 35.76 -4.62 3.85
C GLN A 87 34.62 -4.32 4.85
N ARG A 88 34.20 -3.05 5.06
CA ARG A 88 33.20 -2.67 6.07
C ARG A 88 32.30 -1.48 5.65
N ILE A 89 31.75 -1.49 4.43
CA ILE A 89 30.81 -0.45 3.98
C ILE A 89 29.37 -0.99 3.98
N VAL A 90 28.43 -0.19 4.51
CA VAL A 90 26.99 -0.43 4.32
C VAL A 90 26.60 0.04 2.93
N ALA A 91 26.37 -0.91 2.01
CA ALA A 91 25.99 -0.60 0.62
C ALA A 91 24.51 -0.26 0.46
N VAL A 92 23.62 -0.90 1.23
CA VAL A 92 22.17 -0.74 1.13
C VAL A 92 21.56 -0.55 2.52
N VAL A 93 20.69 0.45 2.65
CA VAL A 93 19.86 0.69 3.83
C VAL A 93 18.43 0.31 3.47
N TYR A 94 17.98 -0.84 3.96
CA TYR A 94 16.61 -1.33 3.76
C TYR A 94 15.74 -0.97 4.97
N PHE A 95 14.82 -0.03 4.80
CA PHE A 95 13.94 0.42 5.87
C PHE A 95 12.81 -0.59 6.13
N ARG A 96 12.77 -1.09 7.38
CA ARG A 96 11.63 -1.81 7.97
C ARG A 96 11.02 -1.09 9.18
N ALA A 97 11.32 0.21 9.29
CA ALA A 97 10.86 1.16 10.30
C ALA A 97 11.03 2.58 9.74
N GLY A 98 10.70 3.59 10.53
CA GLY A 98 10.90 5.01 10.20
C GLY A 98 9.79 5.62 9.35
N TYR A 99 8.63 4.95 9.30
CA TYR A 99 7.40 5.38 8.61
C TYR A 99 6.32 5.85 9.60
N MET A 100 6.52 5.64 10.91
CA MET A 100 5.64 6.13 11.97
C MET A 100 6.37 7.09 12.92
N PRO A 101 5.67 8.06 13.54
CA PRO A 101 6.27 8.92 14.57
C PRO A 101 6.83 8.16 15.77
N ILE A 102 6.25 7.00 16.13
CA ILE A 102 6.72 6.18 17.25
C ILE A 102 8.13 5.61 17.02
N ASP A 103 8.58 5.55 15.76
CA ASP A 103 9.95 5.16 15.41
C ASP A 103 10.98 6.27 15.72
N TYR A 104 10.52 7.45 16.15
CA TYR A 104 11.34 8.62 16.45
C TYR A 104 11.00 9.17 17.85
N PRO A 105 11.27 8.41 18.94
CA PRO A 105 11.01 8.87 20.30
C PRO A 105 11.86 10.08 20.71
N SER A 106 12.96 10.36 20.01
CA SER A 106 13.85 11.48 20.30
C SER A 106 14.49 12.07 19.03
N GLU A 107 15.29 13.12 19.22
CA GLU A 107 16.13 13.69 18.15
C GLU A 107 17.23 12.73 17.67
N ALA A 108 17.56 11.69 18.43
CA ALA A 108 18.61 10.75 18.05
C ALA A 108 18.23 9.97 16.78
N GLU A 109 16.98 9.52 16.67
CA GLU A 109 16.48 8.76 15.51
C GLU A 109 16.37 9.65 14.27
N TRP A 110 16.01 10.93 14.44
CA TRP A 110 16.03 11.92 13.36
C TRP A 110 17.46 12.16 12.85
N LYS A 111 18.43 12.34 13.76
CA LYS A 111 19.84 12.45 13.39
C LYS A 111 20.34 11.19 12.68
N ALA A 112 19.93 10.01 13.12
CA ALA A 112 20.27 8.75 12.46
C ALA A 112 19.66 8.68 11.04
N ARG A 113 18.39 9.04 10.85
CA ARG A 113 17.76 9.08 9.52
C ARG A 113 18.47 10.04 8.58
N VAL A 114 18.83 11.24 9.05
CA VAL A 114 19.60 12.22 8.27
C VAL A 114 20.99 11.69 7.92
N MET A 115 21.69 11.05 8.86
CA MET A 115 22.99 10.42 8.63
C MET A 115 22.91 9.35 7.54
N LEU A 116 21.91 8.46 7.61
CA LEU A 116 21.69 7.42 6.60
C LEU A 116 21.42 8.03 5.23
N GLU A 117 20.53 9.02 5.13
CA GLU A 117 20.21 9.68 3.85
C GLU A 117 21.43 10.39 3.23
N LYS A 118 22.27 11.04 4.05
CA LYS A 118 23.50 11.72 3.62
C LYS A 118 24.63 10.77 3.24
N SER A 119 24.57 9.49 3.63
CA SER A 119 25.57 8.50 3.27
C SER A 119 25.52 8.12 1.77
N SER A 120 26.58 7.49 1.28
CA SER A 120 26.64 6.93 -0.08
C SER A 120 25.73 5.73 -0.28
N ALA A 121 25.34 5.03 0.80
CA ALA A 121 24.53 3.83 0.73
C ALA A 121 23.26 4.03 -0.10
N ILE A 122 22.80 2.99 -0.79
CA ILE A 122 21.54 3.00 -1.54
C ILE A 122 20.40 2.85 -0.53
N LYS A 123 19.49 3.83 -0.49
CA LYS A 123 18.33 3.78 0.41
C LYS A 123 17.17 3.07 -0.28
N CYS A 124 16.55 2.14 0.44
CA CYS A 124 15.33 1.44 0.04
C CYS A 124 14.22 1.66 1.09
N PRO A 125 13.40 2.71 0.95
CA PRO A 125 13.50 3.79 -0.05
C PRO A 125 14.33 4.99 0.44
N SER A 126 14.76 5.84 -0.50
CA SER A 126 15.20 7.21 -0.17
C SER A 126 14.06 8.10 0.32
N ILE A 127 14.38 9.22 0.97
CA ILE A 127 13.37 10.16 1.51
C ILE A 127 12.38 10.69 0.45
N SER A 128 12.81 10.90 -0.80
CA SER A 128 11.90 11.35 -1.87
C SER A 128 10.85 10.30 -2.23
N TYR A 129 11.25 9.02 -2.25
CA TYR A 129 10.33 7.90 -2.46
C TYR A 129 9.38 7.74 -1.27
N HIS A 130 9.86 7.91 -0.04
CA HIS A 130 9.01 7.92 1.15
C HIS A 130 7.93 9.00 1.06
N LEU A 131 8.30 10.25 0.73
CA LEU A 131 7.34 11.35 0.54
C LEU A 131 6.36 11.11 -0.62
N ALA A 132 6.82 10.45 -1.69
CA ALA A 132 5.97 10.11 -2.84
C ALA A 132 4.85 9.11 -2.49
N GLY A 133 5.01 8.32 -1.42
CA GLY A 133 3.97 7.42 -0.90
C GLY A 133 2.91 8.11 -0.03
N SER A 134 3.08 9.41 0.27
CA SER A 134 2.11 10.13 1.09
C SER A 134 0.74 10.22 0.41
N LYS A 135 -0.31 10.18 1.23
CA LYS A 135 -1.69 10.32 0.78
C LYS A 135 -1.91 11.65 0.06
N LYS A 136 -1.21 12.70 0.49
CA LYS A 136 -1.23 13.99 -0.20
C LYS A 136 -0.72 13.91 -1.63
N ILE A 137 0.41 13.22 -1.89
CA ILE A 137 0.92 13.05 -3.26
C ILE A 137 -0.02 12.19 -4.10
N GLN A 138 -0.59 11.11 -3.53
CA GLN A 138 -1.62 10.31 -4.21
C GLN A 138 -2.81 11.20 -4.66
N GLN A 139 -3.29 12.08 -3.78
CA GLN A 139 -4.36 13.02 -4.08
C GLN A 139 -3.96 14.07 -5.12
N GLU A 140 -2.74 14.62 -5.06
CA GLU A 140 -2.25 15.58 -6.06
C GLU A 140 -2.11 14.95 -7.44
N LEU A 141 -1.61 13.71 -7.54
CA LEU A 141 -1.53 12.97 -8.82
C LEU A 141 -2.92 12.71 -9.43
N ALA A 142 -3.95 12.58 -8.59
CA ALA A 142 -5.33 12.43 -9.04
C ALA A 142 -5.94 13.72 -9.62
N LYS A 143 -5.35 14.90 -9.41
CA LYS A 143 -5.83 16.13 -10.06
C LYS A 143 -5.66 16.07 -11.58
N PRO A 144 -6.55 16.71 -12.37
CA PRO A 144 -6.42 16.78 -13.82
C PRO A 144 -5.04 17.32 -14.24
N ASN A 145 -4.44 16.71 -15.26
CA ASN A 145 -3.16 17.12 -15.88
C ASN A 145 -1.91 17.02 -14.99
N VAL A 146 -2.00 16.59 -13.73
CA VAL A 146 -0.82 16.46 -12.85
C VAL A 146 -0.05 15.18 -13.12
N LEU A 147 -0.72 14.04 -13.26
CA LEU A 147 -0.09 12.75 -13.56
C LEU A 147 0.71 12.78 -14.87
N GLU A 148 0.16 13.47 -15.87
CA GLU A 148 0.69 13.59 -17.22
C GLU A 148 2.01 14.37 -17.27
N ARG A 149 2.37 15.08 -16.19
CA ARG A 149 3.71 15.68 -16.02
C ARG A 149 4.80 14.65 -15.74
N PHE A 150 4.43 13.47 -15.26
CA PHE A 150 5.35 12.42 -14.82
C PHE A 150 5.29 11.18 -15.72
N ILE A 151 4.18 10.98 -16.43
CA ILE A 151 3.96 9.82 -17.31
C ILE A 151 3.82 10.31 -18.75
N SER A 152 4.84 10.06 -19.56
CA SER A 152 4.87 10.45 -20.98
C SER A 152 4.02 9.54 -21.86
N ASN A 153 3.89 8.25 -21.50
CA ASN A 153 3.05 7.30 -22.21
C ASN A 153 1.58 7.54 -21.87
N LYS A 154 0.79 7.96 -22.87
CA LYS A 154 -0.64 8.26 -22.69
C LYS A 154 -1.46 7.05 -22.29
N ASP A 155 -1.16 5.86 -22.82
CA ASP A 155 -1.89 4.65 -22.50
C ASP A 155 -1.66 4.23 -21.04
N ASP A 156 -0.43 4.39 -20.54
CA ASP A 156 -0.11 4.12 -19.14
C ASP A 156 -0.76 5.15 -18.21
N ALA A 157 -0.77 6.44 -18.59
CA ALA A 157 -1.52 7.46 -17.86
C ALA A 157 -3.02 7.12 -17.80
N LEU A 158 -3.62 6.67 -18.91
CA LEU A 158 -5.02 6.23 -18.95
C LEU A 158 -5.28 5.01 -18.06
N LYS A 159 -4.39 4.01 -18.04
CA LYS A 159 -4.50 2.84 -17.14
C LYS A 159 -4.43 3.27 -15.67
N LEU A 160 -3.50 4.14 -15.31
CA LEU A 160 -3.36 4.65 -13.95
C LEU A 160 -4.61 5.44 -13.52
N ARG A 161 -5.13 6.32 -14.39
CA ARG A 161 -6.36 7.09 -14.14
C ARG A 161 -7.57 6.20 -13.88
N LYS A 162 -7.72 5.08 -14.60
CA LYS A 162 -8.81 4.11 -14.39
C LYS A 162 -8.78 3.47 -13.01
N CYS A 163 -7.62 3.43 -12.36
CA CYS A 163 -7.47 2.89 -11.02
C CYS A 163 -7.64 3.95 -9.91
N PHE A 164 -7.82 5.24 -10.23
CA PHE A 164 -7.98 6.25 -9.19
C PHE A 164 -9.43 6.30 -8.72
N ALA A 165 -9.63 6.09 -7.42
CA ALA A 165 -10.86 6.49 -6.76
C ALA A 165 -10.93 8.03 -6.68
N GLY A 166 -12.09 8.56 -6.32
CA GLY A 166 -12.22 9.98 -5.99
C GLY A 166 -11.29 10.40 -4.85
N LEU A 167 -10.46 11.42 -5.09
CA LEU A 167 -9.41 11.89 -4.17
C LEU A 167 -9.41 13.43 -4.15
N TRP A 168 -9.67 14.02 -2.98
CA TRP A 168 -9.88 15.45 -2.85
C TRP A 168 -9.10 16.08 -1.69
N SER A 169 -8.65 17.30 -1.92
CA SER A 169 -8.10 18.19 -0.88
C SER A 169 -9.26 18.86 -0.13
N LEU A 170 -9.16 19.00 1.19
CA LEU A 170 -10.17 19.71 1.98
C LEU A 170 -10.23 21.22 1.70
N HIS A 171 -9.16 21.81 1.15
CA HIS A 171 -9.10 23.26 0.89
C HIS A 171 -9.92 23.72 -0.31
N ASP A 172 -9.86 22.98 -1.42
CA ASP A 172 -10.34 23.47 -2.73
C ASP A 172 -11.63 22.77 -3.20
N ASN A 173 -12.24 21.93 -2.35
CA ASN A 173 -13.36 21.07 -2.72
C ASN A 173 -14.55 21.21 -1.76
N ALA A 174 -14.96 22.45 -1.45
CA ALA A 174 -16.01 22.74 -0.47
C ALA A 174 -17.31 21.93 -0.69
N ASN A 175 -17.76 21.79 -1.94
CA ASN A 175 -18.96 21.00 -2.26
C ASN A 175 -18.81 19.52 -1.87
N ILE A 176 -17.64 18.93 -2.12
CA ILE A 176 -17.38 17.53 -1.77
C ILE A 176 -17.24 17.35 -0.25
N VAL A 177 -16.67 18.35 0.44
CA VAL A 177 -16.60 18.37 1.90
C VAL A 177 -18.01 18.41 2.51
N GLN A 178 -18.90 19.25 1.97
CA GLN A 178 -20.32 19.28 2.38
C GLN A 178 -21.03 17.95 2.10
N ASP A 179 -20.79 17.35 0.93
CA ASP A 179 -21.32 16.03 0.61
C ASP A 179 -20.85 14.96 1.61
N ALA A 180 -19.59 15.00 2.05
CA ALA A 180 -19.05 14.10 3.05
C ALA A 180 -19.60 14.36 4.47
N ILE A 181 -20.04 15.57 4.78
CA ILE A 181 -20.75 15.88 6.03
C ILE A 181 -22.18 15.31 6.01
N ILE A 182 -22.83 15.33 4.84
CA ILE A 182 -24.21 14.82 4.66
C ILE A 182 -24.22 13.29 4.57
N ARG A 183 -23.28 12.70 3.82
CA ARG A 183 -23.17 11.26 3.52
C ARG A 183 -21.79 10.70 3.92
N PRO A 184 -21.44 10.74 5.21
CA PRO A 184 -20.09 10.39 5.66
C PRO A 184 -19.69 8.93 5.38
N GLU A 185 -20.66 8.02 5.25
CA GLU A 185 -20.45 6.62 4.90
C GLU A 185 -19.86 6.41 3.51
N ALA A 186 -20.03 7.37 2.59
CA ALA A 186 -19.50 7.30 1.23
C ALA A 186 -18.02 7.72 1.12
N PHE A 187 -17.41 8.16 2.23
CA PHE A 187 -16.07 8.72 2.24
C PHE A 187 -15.20 8.11 3.35
N VAL A 188 -13.88 8.26 3.16
CA VAL A 188 -12.85 7.96 4.14
C VAL A 188 -11.95 9.18 4.26
N LEU A 189 -11.72 9.64 5.48
CA LEU A 189 -10.77 10.72 5.74
C LEU A 189 -9.44 10.12 6.17
N LYS A 190 -8.37 10.46 5.46
CA LYS A 190 -7.04 9.85 5.65
C LYS A 190 -6.01 10.89 6.10
N PRO A 191 -5.40 10.75 7.28
CA PRO A 191 -4.26 11.57 7.66
C PRO A 191 -2.99 11.19 6.90
N GLN A 192 -1.94 12.02 6.96
CA GLN A 192 -0.61 11.71 6.43
C GLN A 192 0.15 10.72 7.35
N ARG A 193 -0.39 9.51 7.51
CA ARG A 193 0.20 8.40 8.24
C ARG A 193 0.23 7.15 7.36
N GLU A 194 1.22 6.30 7.61
CA GLU A 194 1.34 4.98 7.00
C GLU A 194 1.09 3.91 8.06
N GLY A 195 0.76 2.68 7.65
CA GLY A 195 0.29 1.66 8.57
C GLY A 195 -1.21 1.82 8.90
N GLY A 196 -1.86 0.69 9.19
CA GLY A 196 -3.29 0.65 9.54
C GLY A 196 -3.60 1.39 10.85
N GLY A 197 -4.88 1.65 11.13
CA GLY A 197 -5.31 2.27 12.39
C GLY A 197 -5.54 3.78 12.36
N ASN A 198 -5.31 4.45 11.23
CA ASN A 198 -5.27 5.93 11.18
C ASN A 198 -6.43 6.56 10.41
N ASN A 199 -7.18 5.77 9.62
CA ASN A 199 -8.25 6.30 8.78
C ASN A 199 -9.50 6.57 9.62
N ILE A 200 -10.29 7.54 9.18
CA ILE A 200 -11.53 7.95 9.86
C ILE A 200 -12.70 7.62 8.93
N TYR A 201 -13.74 7.01 9.48
CA TYR A 201 -14.88 6.46 8.74
C TYR A 201 -16.22 6.90 9.35
N GLY A 202 -17.28 6.87 8.53
CA GLY A 202 -18.65 7.05 9.00
C GLY A 202 -18.84 8.31 9.84
N LYS A 203 -19.57 8.23 10.95
CA LYS A 203 -19.92 9.39 11.77
C LYS A 203 -18.70 10.24 12.18
N ASP A 204 -17.54 9.62 12.40
CA ASP A 204 -16.33 10.33 12.80
C ASP A 204 -15.76 11.22 11.68
N VAL A 205 -16.02 10.90 10.41
CA VAL A 205 -15.70 11.78 9.27
C VAL A 205 -16.47 13.09 9.43
N LYS A 206 -17.79 13.01 9.60
CA LYS A 206 -18.65 14.18 9.80
C LYS A 206 -18.22 15.00 11.01
N GLU A 207 -17.98 14.36 12.14
CA GLU A 207 -17.57 15.05 13.37
C GLU A 207 -16.22 15.75 13.19
N THR A 208 -15.27 15.13 12.49
CA THR A 208 -13.94 15.70 12.23
C THR A 208 -14.04 16.89 11.28
N LEU A 209 -14.78 16.78 10.19
CA LEU A 209 -14.96 17.88 9.23
C LEU A 209 -15.64 19.10 9.87
N LEU A 210 -16.70 18.90 10.67
CA LEU A 210 -17.37 19.98 11.39
C LEU A 210 -16.48 20.66 12.44
N LYS A 211 -15.56 19.92 13.07
CA LYS A 211 -14.55 20.50 13.99
C LYS A 211 -13.55 21.36 13.23
N LEU A 212 -13.08 20.89 12.07
CA LEU A 212 -12.15 21.64 11.22
C LEU A 212 -12.77 22.91 10.63
N GLU A 213 -14.07 22.89 10.28
CA GLU A 213 -14.77 24.10 9.85
C GLU A 213 -14.85 25.15 10.98
N LYS A 214 -15.09 24.70 12.22
CA LYS A 214 -15.15 25.58 13.40
C LYS A 214 -13.79 26.18 13.77
N SER A 215 -12.68 25.50 13.48
CA SER A 215 -11.32 26.04 13.69
C SER A 215 -10.85 26.99 12.58
N GLY A 216 -11.72 27.34 11.63
CA GLY A 216 -11.33 28.17 10.48
C GLY A 216 -10.44 27.44 9.47
N GLY A 217 -10.50 26.11 9.44
CA GLY A 217 -9.72 25.27 8.53
C GLY A 217 -8.30 24.96 9.01
N ASP A 218 -7.93 25.35 10.24
CA ASP A 218 -6.67 24.91 10.84
C ASP A 218 -6.66 23.38 10.96
N GLY A 219 -5.64 22.74 10.38
CA GLY A 219 -5.52 21.29 10.28
C GLY A 219 -6.04 20.64 8.98
N HIS A 220 -6.66 21.37 8.06
CA HIS A 220 -7.12 20.82 6.77
C HIS A 220 -6.01 20.09 5.99
N ALA A 221 -4.79 20.64 5.99
CA ALA A 221 -3.65 20.07 5.27
C ALA A 221 -3.20 18.70 5.81
N ALA A 222 -3.61 18.32 7.03
CA ALA A 222 -3.27 17.03 7.62
C ALA A 222 -4.01 15.86 6.96
N TYR A 223 -5.12 16.13 6.27
CA TYR A 223 -6.03 15.11 5.75
C TYR A 223 -6.24 15.22 4.23
N ILE A 224 -6.55 14.09 3.62
CA ILE A 224 -7.24 14.03 2.33
C ILE A 224 -8.60 13.36 2.52
N LEU A 225 -9.55 13.70 1.66
CA LEU A 225 -10.83 13.01 1.56
C LEU A 225 -10.77 12.05 0.38
N MET A 226 -11.18 10.81 0.59
CA MET A 226 -11.19 9.78 -0.45
C MET A 226 -12.57 9.14 -0.53
N GLN A 227 -12.98 8.79 -1.75
CA GLN A 227 -14.16 7.95 -1.99
C GLN A 227 -13.98 6.61 -1.26
N ARG A 228 -15.01 6.18 -0.52
CA ARG A 228 -15.04 4.84 0.05
C ARG A 228 -15.30 3.83 -1.06
N ILE A 229 -14.48 2.79 -1.13
CA ILE A 229 -14.62 1.68 -2.09
C ILE A 229 -15.44 0.58 -1.41
N PHE A 230 -16.41 0.00 -2.14
CA PHE A 230 -17.27 -1.05 -1.61
C PHE A 230 -17.02 -2.37 -2.34
N PRO A 231 -16.08 -3.21 -1.85
CA PRO A 231 -15.75 -4.47 -2.49
C PRO A 231 -16.81 -5.55 -2.32
N PRO A 232 -16.80 -6.58 -3.19
CA PRO A 232 -17.73 -7.69 -3.08
C PRO A 232 -17.53 -8.41 -1.75
N ILE A 233 -18.64 -8.71 -1.08
CA ILE A 233 -18.64 -9.47 0.16
C ILE A 233 -18.63 -10.95 -0.17
N GLN A 234 -17.73 -11.68 0.47
CA GLN A 234 -17.63 -13.13 0.33
C GLN A 234 -17.59 -13.82 1.70
N THR A 235 -18.14 -15.03 1.74
CA THR A 235 -18.08 -15.88 2.93
C THR A 235 -16.72 -16.55 2.99
N SER A 236 -15.97 -16.29 4.05
CA SER A 236 -14.62 -16.85 4.24
C SER A 236 -14.45 -17.45 5.63
N TYR A 237 -13.49 -18.36 5.76
CA TYR A 237 -13.08 -18.96 7.02
C TYR A 237 -11.78 -18.33 7.48
N LEU A 238 -11.81 -17.64 8.61
CA LEU A 238 -10.66 -16.96 9.19
C LEU A 238 -10.07 -17.86 10.28
N VAL A 239 -8.78 -18.20 10.15
CA VAL A 239 -8.07 -19.01 11.14
C VAL A 239 -7.13 -18.12 11.95
N ARG A 240 -7.31 -18.11 13.27
CA ARG A 240 -6.49 -17.35 14.24
C ARG A 240 -6.32 -18.15 15.52
N ASP A 241 -5.09 -18.25 16.01
CA ASP A 241 -4.77 -18.96 17.27
C ASP A 241 -5.38 -20.37 17.35
N GLY A 242 -5.33 -21.10 16.24
CA GLY A 242 -5.90 -22.45 16.11
C GLY A 242 -7.43 -22.52 16.01
N SER A 243 -8.12 -21.38 16.07
CA SER A 243 -9.58 -21.29 15.96
C SER A 243 -9.99 -20.87 14.56
N CYS A 244 -11.01 -21.53 14.00
CA CYS A 244 -11.58 -21.22 12.69
C CYS A 244 -12.96 -20.59 12.87
N GLN A 245 -13.17 -19.42 12.26
CA GLN A 245 -14.44 -18.70 12.30
C GLN A 245 -14.90 -18.35 10.89
N GLN A 246 -16.14 -18.72 10.57
CA GLN A 246 -16.80 -18.29 9.33
C GLN A 246 -17.29 -16.84 9.49
N SER A 247 -17.08 -15.99 8.49
CA SER A 247 -17.57 -14.62 8.47
C SER A 247 -17.76 -14.09 7.06
N ASN A 248 -18.56 -13.02 6.95
CA ASN A 248 -18.61 -12.20 5.74
C ASN A 248 -17.38 -11.30 5.72
N THR A 249 -16.66 -11.31 4.60
CA THR A 249 -15.37 -10.64 4.47
C THR A 249 -15.25 -9.86 3.18
N VAL A 250 -14.26 -8.98 3.16
CA VAL A 250 -13.81 -8.23 1.99
C VAL A 250 -12.30 -8.37 1.86
N SER A 251 -11.80 -8.34 0.64
CA SER A 251 -10.36 -8.52 0.34
C SER A 251 -9.75 -7.26 -0.27
N GLU A 252 -8.52 -6.97 0.14
CA GLU A 252 -7.65 -5.94 -0.41
C GLU A 252 -6.48 -6.62 -1.13
N LEU A 253 -6.28 -6.29 -2.40
CA LEU A 253 -5.20 -6.82 -3.24
C LEU A 253 -4.01 -5.84 -3.26
N GLY A 254 -2.88 -6.25 -2.70
CA GLY A 254 -1.60 -5.57 -2.85
C GLY A 254 -0.77 -6.18 -3.99
N ILE A 255 -0.34 -5.38 -4.94
CA ILE A 255 0.59 -5.80 -6.01
C ILE A 255 1.98 -5.26 -5.69
N PHE A 256 2.95 -6.17 -5.55
CA PHE A 256 4.33 -5.80 -5.28
C PHE A 256 5.05 -5.41 -6.58
N GLY A 257 5.84 -4.33 -6.50
CA GLY A 257 6.76 -3.91 -7.55
C GLY A 257 8.17 -3.75 -7.00
N ALA A 258 9.17 -4.12 -7.80
CA ALA A 258 10.58 -3.83 -7.53
C ALA A 258 11.14 -2.95 -8.64
N TYR A 259 11.91 -1.95 -8.24
CA TYR A 259 12.53 -1.00 -9.15
C TYR A 259 13.99 -0.78 -8.77
N LEU A 260 14.88 -0.90 -9.74
CA LEU A 260 16.29 -0.57 -9.62
C LEU A 260 16.77 0.12 -10.90
N ARG A 261 17.41 1.27 -10.75
CA ARG A 261 18.12 1.92 -11.86
C ARG A 261 19.50 2.38 -11.42
N ASN A 262 20.41 2.48 -12.38
CA ASN A 262 21.68 3.16 -12.23
C ASN A 262 21.78 4.26 -13.28
N LYS A 263 21.72 5.53 -12.82
CA LYS A 263 21.58 6.70 -13.71
C LYS A 263 20.34 6.52 -14.59
N ASP A 264 20.49 6.49 -15.90
CA ASP A 264 19.39 6.36 -16.86
C ASP A 264 19.09 4.91 -17.25
N ASN A 265 19.95 3.97 -16.83
CA ASN A 265 19.77 2.55 -17.12
C ASN A 265 18.83 1.92 -16.08
N VAL A 266 17.65 1.48 -16.51
CA VAL A 266 16.70 0.73 -15.69
C VAL A 266 17.09 -0.74 -15.70
N LEU A 267 17.44 -1.26 -14.52
CA LEU A 267 17.93 -2.63 -14.33
C LEU A 267 16.81 -3.58 -13.90
N ILE A 268 15.87 -3.09 -13.10
CA ILE A 268 14.67 -3.82 -12.63
C ILE A 268 13.50 -2.84 -12.68
N ASN A 269 12.38 -3.25 -13.27
CA ASN A 269 11.10 -2.55 -13.20
C ASN A 269 9.96 -3.55 -13.40
N ASP A 270 9.75 -4.39 -12.39
CA ASP A 270 8.92 -5.59 -12.52
C ASP A 270 7.80 -5.61 -11.49
N GLN A 271 6.67 -6.21 -11.88
CA GLN A 271 5.71 -6.77 -10.93
C GLN A 271 6.32 -8.05 -10.35
N THR A 272 6.29 -8.19 -9.03
CA THR A 272 7.12 -9.17 -8.30
C THR A 272 6.34 -10.17 -7.48
N GLY A 273 5.02 -10.07 -7.47
CA GLY A 273 4.14 -10.90 -6.67
C GLY A 273 2.97 -10.10 -6.12
N TYR A 274 2.26 -10.67 -5.16
CA TYR A 274 1.07 -10.05 -4.59
C TYR A 274 0.90 -10.35 -3.10
N LEU A 275 -0.03 -9.65 -2.49
CA LEU A 275 -0.52 -9.85 -1.13
C LEU A 275 -2.03 -9.76 -1.20
N VAL A 276 -2.75 -10.65 -0.54
CA VAL A 276 -4.17 -10.42 -0.23
C VAL A 276 -4.31 -10.28 1.27
N ARG A 277 -5.02 -9.24 1.69
CA ARG A 277 -5.49 -9.09 3.07
C ARG A 277 -7.00 -9.19 3.06
N THR A 278 -7.53 -10.09 3.88
CA THR A 278 -8.98 -10.31 4.00
C THR A 278 -9.41 -9.93 5.41
N LYS A 279 -10.47 -9.13 5.52
CA LYS A 279 -11.02 -8.65 6.80
C LYS A 279 -12.52 -8.83 6.85
N VAL A 280 -13.08 -8.86 8.05
CA VAL A 280 -14.54 -8.93 8.24
C VAL A 280 -15.17 -7.70 7.59
N SER A 281 -16.28 -7.86 6.86
CA SER A 281 -16.89 -6.77 6.06
C SER A 281 -17.38 -5.60 6.90
N SER A 282 -17.69 -5.83 8.17
CA SER A 282 -18.07 -4.79 9.14
C SER A 282 -16.89 -4.04 9.76
N SER A 283 -15.64 -4.47 9.51
CA SER A 283 -14.44 -3.84 10.05
C SER A 283 -13.92 -2.75 9.12
N ASP A 284 -13.83 -1.53 9.64
CA ASP A 284 -13.18 -0.43 8.94
C ASP A 284 -11.64 -0.59 8.93
N GLU A 285 -11.09 -1.22 9.97
CA GLU A 285 -9.65 -1.48 10.12
C GLU A 285 -9.18 -2.76 9.39
N GLY A 286 -7.98 -2.69 8.78
CA GLY A 286 -7.41 -3.76 7.94
C GLY A 286 -6.04 -4.28 8.38
N GLY A 287 -5.56 -3.91 9.57
CA GLY A 287 -4.24 -4.33 10.06
C GLY A 287 -4.20 -5.82 10.43
N VAL A 288 -3.34 -6.61 9.77
CA VAL A 288 -3.14 -8.04 10.10
C VAL A 288 -2.50 -8.20 11.49
N ALA A 289 -1.38 -7.51 11.74
CA ALA A 289 -0.67 -7.60 13.02
C ALA A 289 -1.45 -6.98 14.19
N ALA A 290 -2.44 -6.13 13.90
CA ALA A 290 -3.34 -5.57 14.90
C ALA A 290 -4.59 -6.46 15.15
N GLY A 291 -4.69 -7.61 14.47
CA GLY A 291 -5.78 -8.56 14.66
C GLY A 291 -7.07 -8.23 13.90
N PHE A 292 -7.06 -7.30 12.95
CA PHE A 292 -8.26 -6.94 12.18
C PHE A 292 -8.40 -7.74 10.88
N ALA A 293 -7.29 -8.09 10.24
CA ALA A 293 -7.26 -8.84 8.98
C ALA A 293 -6.51 -10.18 9.10
N VAL A 294 -6.71 -11.07 8.13
CA VAL A 294 -5.90 -12.27 7.90
C VAL A 294 -5.19 -12.15 6.56
N LEU A 295 -4.10 -12.89 6.39
CA LEU A 295 -3.44 -13.04 5.09
C LEU A 295 -4.20 -14.07 4.25
N ASP A 296 -4.27 -13.83 2.95
CA ASP A 296 -5.03 -14.62 2.00
C ASP A 296 -4.28 -14.74 0.67
N SER A 297 -4.83 -15.50 -0.29
CA SER A 297 -4.36 -15.56 -1.68
C SER A 297 -5.47 -15.20 -2.67
N LEU A 298 -5.16 -15.21 -3.97
CA LEU A 298 -6.15 -15.05 -5.03
C LEU A 298 -6.65 -16.40 -5.52
N TYR A 299 -7.89 -16.45 -5.99
CA TYR A 299 -8.40 -17.51 -6.86
C TYR A 299 -8.99 -16.86 -8.11
N LEU A 300 -8.38 -17.07 -9.27
CA LEU A 300 -8.80 -16.44 -10.52
C LEU A 300 -10.09 -17.09 -11.06
N THR A 301 -11.14 -16.30 -11.28
CA THR A 301 -12.46 -16.78 -11.74
C THR A 301 -12.64 -16.61 -13.24
#